data_AF-A0A4Y3M574-F1
#
_entry.id   AF-A0A4Y3M574-F1
#
_cell.length_a   1.000
_cell.length_b   1.000
_cell.length_c   1.000
_cell.angle_alpha   90.00
_cell.angle_beta   90.00
_cell.angle_gamma   90.00
#
_symmetry.space_group_name_H-M   'P 1'
#
loop_
_entity.id
_entity.type
_entity.pdbx_description
1 polymer ?
#
loop_
_entity_poly.entity_id
_entity_poly.type
_entity_poly.pdbx_seq_one_letter_code
_entity_poly.pdbx_strand_id
1 'polypeptide(L)'
;MTWQDYLQDRRELLQTLLNEKTRRIWIKDRCREAEHKRAQIIAQWHAERMPDCDQARHTVARLERLARLPRQIPEDIRLAVRDLKRKGQFQMALRELDRFYDRNTPVSPPSDHRAGVNRSLQPMALQEMASRRSSPSP
;
A
#
# COMPACT_ATOMS: atom_id res chain seq x y z
N MET A 1 -14.83 11.36 32.34
CA MET A 1 -13.62 11.36 33.17
C MET A 1 -13.79 12.43 34.21
N THR A 2 -13.87 12.05 35.48
CA THR A 2 -14.07 12.99 36.59
C THR A 2 -12.74 13.56 37.05
N TRP A 3 -12.76 14.69 37.76
CA TRP A 3 -11.55 15.29 38.33
C TRP A 3 -10.82 14.33 39.30
N GLN A 4 -11.58 13.49 40.01
CA GLN A 4 -11.01 12.47 40.89
C GLN A 4 -10.27 11.38 40.10
N ASP A 5 -10.81 10.93 38.97
CA ASP A 5 -10.12 9.96 38.10
C ASP A 5 -8.78 10.51 37.62
N TYR A 6 -8.75 11.78 37.20
CA TYR A 6 -7.53 12.43 36.75
C TYR A 6 -6.44 12.52 37.83
N LEU A 7 -6.82 12.89 39.06
CA LEU A 7 -5.88 12.98 40.18
C LEU A 7 -5.33 11.60 40.58
N GLN A 8 -6.20 10.57 40.54
CA GLN A 8 -5.81 9.19 40.82
C GLN A 8 -4.83 8.66 39.77
N ASP A 9 -5.14 8.84 38.47
CA ASP A 9 -4.26 8.45 37.36
C ASP A 9 -2.88 9.13 37.47
N ARG A 10 -2.86 10.41 37.85
CA ARG A 10 -1.62 11.17 37.99
C ARG A 10 -0.78 10.69 39.17
N ARG A 11 -1.41 10.30 40.28
CA ARG A 11 -0.72 9.73 41.44
C ARG A 11 -0.07 8.38 41.10
N GLU A 12 -0.81 7.50 40.42
CA GLU A 12 -0.31 6.19 39.99
C GLU A 12 0.85 6.31 39.00
N LEU A 13 0.76 7.28 38.07
CA LEU A 13 1.85 7.60 37.17
C LEU A 13 3.11 8.03 37.93
N LEU A 14 2.99 8.98 38.86
CA LEU A 14 4.13 9.46 39.64
C LEU A 14 4.78 8.33 40.44
N GLN A 15 4.00 7.45 41.06
CA GLN A 15 4.51 6.27 41.76
C GLN A 15 5.26 5.31 40.83
N THR A 16 4.72 5.08 39.62
CA THR A 16 5.34 4.25 38.59
C THR A 16 6.68 4.82 38.13
N LEU A 17 6.81 6.15 38.05
CA LEU A 17 8.02 6.85 37.60
C LEU A 17 9.14 6.93 38.66
N LEU A 18 8.83 6.68 39.94
CA LEU A 18 9.82 6.70 41.03
C LEU A 18 10.73 5.46 41.03
N ASN A 19 10.28 4.31 40.50
CA ASN A 19 11.10 3.11 40.34
C ASN A 19 11.63 3.03 38.91
N GLU A 20 12.96 2.96 38.77
CA GLU A 20 13.62 2.96 37.46
C GLU A 20 13.20 1.78 36.55
N LYS A 21 13.05 0.57 37.12
CA LYS A 21 12.64 -0.61 36.35
C LYS A 21 11.22 -0.44 35.84
N THR A 22 10.31 0.00 36.71
CA THR A 22 8.90 0.21 36.38
C THR A 22 8.72 1.35 35.38
N ARG A 23 9.48 2.44 35.54
CA ARG A 23 9.53 3.57 34.60
C ARG A 23 9.91 3.14 33.19
N ARG A 24 10.98 2.34 33.02
CA ARG A 24 11.40 1.86 31.69
C ARG A 24 10.35 1.00 31.01
N ILE A 25 9.71 0.10 31.78
CA ILE A 25 8.62 -0.75 31.26
C ILE A 25 7.44 0.12 30.82
N TRP A 26 7.03 1.06 31.68
CA TRP A 26 5.92 1.97 31.39
C TRP A 26 6.17 2.81 30.13
N ILE A 27 7.37 3.39 29.96
CA ILE A 27 7.73 4.14 28.74
C ILE A 27 7.66 3.22 27.52
N LYS A 28 8.22 2.02 27.60
CA LYS A 28 8.24 1.06 26.50
C LYS A 28 6.83 0.69 26.05
N ASP A 29 5.93 0.44 26.99
CA ASP A 29 4.55 0.08 26.68
C ASP A 29 3.78 1.27 26.09
N ARG A 30 3.99 2.49 26.59
CA ARG A 30 3.42 3.70 25.97
C ARG A 30 3.92 3.94 24.55
N CYS A 31 5.21 3.74 24.30
CA CYS A 31 5.76 3.84 22.94
C CYS A 31 5.17 2.79 22.01
N ARG A 32 4.99 1.54 22.47
CA ARG A 32 4.34 0.48 21.69
C ARG A 32 2.89 0.81 21.38
N GLU A 33 2.13 1.29 22.37
CA GLU A 33 0.74 1.70 22.19
C GLU A 33 0.63 2.83 21.16
N ALA A 34 1.51 3.83 21.24
CA ALA A 34 1.57 4.92 20.27
C ALA A 34 1.88 4.43 18.85
N GLU A 35 2.83 3.50 18.70
CA GLU A 35 3.17 2.94 17.40
C GLU A 35 2.02 2.09 16.82
N HIS A 36 1.32 1.32 17.67
CA HIS A 36 0.12 0.59 17.23
C HIS A 36 -0.98 1.54 16.75
N LYS A 37 -1.25 2.63 17.48
CA LYS A 37 -2.22 3.66 17.05
C LYS A 37 -1.80 4.31 15.74
N ARG A 38 -0.52 4.67 15.60
CA ARG A 38 0.04 5.21 14.35
C ARG A 38 -0.15 4.24 13.19
N ALA A 39 0.19 2.96 13.38
CA ALA A 39 0.03 1.94 12.36
C ALA A 39 -1.44 1.74 11.96
N GLN A 40 -2.38 1.78 12.91
CA GLN A 40 -3.81 1.69 12.64
C GLN A 40 -4.31 2.88 11.80
N ILE A 41 -3.91 4.11 12.15
CA ILE A 41 -4.27 5.31 11.39
C ILE A 41 -3.72 5.24 9.96
N ILE A 42 -2.47 4.82 9.80
CA ILE A 42 -1.85 4.64 8.48
C ILE A 42 -2.61 3.57 7.68
N ALA A 43 -2.92 2.42 8.29
CA ALA A 43 -3.64 1.34 7.63
C ALA A 43 -5.05 1.78 7.21
N GLN A 44 -5.75 2.54 8.06
CA GLN A 44 -7.06 3.10 7.73
C GLN A 44 -6.96 4.09 6.58
N TRP A 45 -6.01 5.03 6.64
CA TRP A 45 -5.77 5.97 5.56
C TRP A 45 -5.48 5.27 4.22
N HIS A 46 -4.67 4.21 4.25
CA HIS A 46 -4.43 3.37 3.07
C HIS A 46 -5.71 2.69 2.60
N ALA A 47 -6.49 2.06 3.48
CA ALA A 47 -7.74 1.40 3.08
C ALA A 47 -8.72 2.36 2.42
N GLU A 48 -8.81 3.60 2.90
CA GLU A 48 -9.70 4.63 2.37
C GLU A 48 -9.19 5.23 1.04
N ARG A 49 -7.87 5.43 0.89
CA ARG A 49 -7.31 6.20 -0.25
C ARG A 49 -6.62 5.36 -1.32
N MET A 50 -6.21 4.14 -1.03
CA MET A 50 -5.58 3.26 -2.02
C MET A 50 -6.46 3.01 -3.25
N PRO A 51 -7.79 2.79 -3.13
CA PRO A 51 -8.65 2.63 -4.30
C PRO A 51 -8.61 3.86 -5.23
N ASP A 52 -8.66 5.06 -4.66
CA ASP A 52 -8.58 6.32 -5.42
C ASP A 52 -7.21 6.48 -6.09
N CYS A 53 -6.13 6.14 -5.37
CA CYS A 53 -4.78 6.16 -5.93
C CYS A 53 -4.62 5.18 -7.10
N ASP A 54 -5.15 3.96 -6.98
CA ASP A 54 -5.07 2.96 -8.03
C ASP A 54 -5.95 3.34 -9.23
N GLN A 55 -7.15 3.89 -8.98
CA GLN A 55 -7.99 4.46 -10.05
C GLN A 55 -7.28 5.63 -10.76
N ALA A 56 -6.63 6.52 -10.02
CA ALA A 56 -5.86 7.62 -10.58
C ALA A 56 -4.68 7.11 -11.41
N ARG A 57 -3.93 6.12 -10.91
CA ARG A 57 -2.84 5.46 -11.65
C ARG A 57 -3.31 4.82 -12.94
N HIS A 58 -4.42 4.09 -12.90
CA HIS A 58 -5.03 3.52 -14.09
C HIS A 58 -5.43 4.60 -15.09
N THR A 59 -6.01 5.71 -14.61
CA THR A 59 -6.39 6.85 -15.45
C THR A 59 -5.16 7.49 -16.11
N VAL A 60 -4.09 7.72 -15.35
CA VAL A 60 -2.83 8.28 -15.86
C VAL A 60 -2.24 7.36 -16.93
N ALA A 61 -2.09 6.07 -16.65
CA ALA A 61 -1.56 5.11 -17.61
C ALA A 61 -2.38 5.06 -18.91
N ARG A 62 -3.71 5.18 -18.80
CA ARG A 62 -4.62 5.21 -19.95
C ARG A 62 -4.44 6.49 -20.78
N LEU A 63 -4.26 7.64 -20.13
CA LEU A 63 -3.95 8.91 -20.80
C LEU A 63 -2.56 8.92 -21.44
N GLU A 64 -1.55 8.31 -20.81
CA GLU A 64 -0.20 8.19 -21.37
C GLU A 64 -0.20 7.38 -22.66
N ARG A 65 -0.94 6.26 -22.71
CA ARG A 65 -1.13 5.46 -23.93
C ARG A 65 -1.78 6.27 -25.06
N LEU A 66 -2.74 7.13 -24.72
CA LEU A 66 -3.37 8.03 -25.70
C LEU A 66 -2.40 9.11 -26.18
N ALA A 67 -1.59 9.67 -25.27
CA ALA A 67 -0.62 10.69 -25.60
C ALA A 67 0.45 10.14 -26.55
N ARG A 68 0.96 8.95 -26.26
CA ARG A 68 2.03 8.26 -27.00
C ARG A 68 1.56 6.88 -27.47
N LEU A 69 0.97 6.85 -28.66
CA LEU A 69 0.49 5.60 -29.25
C LEU A 69 1.66 4.65 -29.58
N PRO A 70 1.67 3.42 -29.04
CA PRO A 70 2.66 2.41 -29.39
C PRO A 70 2.63 2.09 -30.88
N ARG A 71 3.81 1.86 -31.46
CA ARG A 71 3.96 1.49 -32.89
C ARG A 71 3.34 0.14 -33.24
N GLN A 72 3.16 -0.72 -32.24
CA GLN A 72 2.57 -2.05 -32.36
C GLN A 72 1.06 -2.01 -32.64
N ILE A 73 0.41 -0.86 -32.41
CA ILE A 73 -0.99 -0.67 -32.75
C ILE A 73 -1.14 -0.58 -34.28
N PRO A 74 -2.12 -1.27 -34.88
CA PRO A 74 -2.47 -1.14 -36.28
C PRO A 74 -2.61 0.31 -36.74
N GLU A 75 -2.16 0.60 -37.96
CA GLU A 75 -2.09 1.97 -38.49
C GLU A 75 -3.49 2.61 -38.62
N ASP A 76 -4.49 1.84 -39.02
CA ASP A 76 -5.90 2.27 -39.10
C ASP A 76 -6.41 2.80 -37.76
N ILE A 77 -6.11 2.10 -36.67
CA ILE A 77 -6.49 2.49 -35.31
C ILE A 77 -5.69 3.73 -34.88
N ARG A 78 -4.38 3.78 -35.17
CA ARG A 78 -3.55 4.96 -34.86
C ARG A 78 -4.05 6.21 -35.59
N LEU A 79 -4.45 6.09 -36.85
CA LEU A 79 -5.01 7.18 -37.63
C LEU A 79 -6.36 7.63 -37.06
N ALA A 80 -7.26 6.71 -36.77
CA ALA A 80 -8.56 7.01 -36.16
C ALA A 80 -8.39 7.76 -34.83
N VAL A 81 -7.52 7.27 -33.94
CA VAL A 81 -7.23 7.92 -32.66
C VAL A 81 -6.61 9.31 -32.87
N ARG A 82 -5.68 9.47 -33.82
CA ARG A 82 -5.06 10.77 -34.13
C ARG A 82 -6.09 11.78 -34.62
N ASP A 83 -7.03 11.35 -35.47
CA ASP A 83 -8.06 12.23 -36.01
C ASP A 83 -9.06 12.64 -34.93
N LEU A 84 -9.44 11.72 -34.03
CA LEU A 84 -10.25 12.04 -32.85
C LEU A 84 -9.53 13.03 -31.91
N LYS A 85 -8.22 12.86 -31.68
CA LYS A 85 -7.41 13.82 -30.91
C LYS A 85 -7.40 15.21 -31.54
N ARG A 86 -7.24 15.30 -32.87
CA ARG A 86 -7.27 16.59 -33.61
C ARG A 86 -8.62 17.29 -33.51
N LYS A 87 -9.71 16.53 -33.46
CA LYS A 87 -11.09 17.04 -33.25
C LYS A 87 -11.39 17.40 -31.79
N GLY A 88 -10.45 17.22 -30.86
CA GLY A 88 -10.66 17.42 -29.42
C GLY A 88 -11.50 16.32 -28.75
N GLN A 89 -11.81 15.22 -29.45
CA GLN A 89 -12.67 14.14 -28.98
C GLN A 89 -11.90 13.08 -28.19
N PHE A 90 -11.21 13.49 -27.11
CA PHE A 90 -10.32 12.61 -26.35
C PHE A 90 -11.00 11.40 -25.71
N GLN A 91 -12.24 11.55 -25.23
CA GLN A 91 -12.99 10.42 -24.66
C GLN A 91 -13.29 9.34 -25.71
N MET A 92 -13.62 9.73 -26.94
CA MET A 92 -13.83 8.78 -28.03
C MET A 92 -12.51 8.12 -28.44
N ALA A 93 -11.44 8.90 -28.50
CA ALA A 93 -10.10 8.41 -28.79
C ALA A 93 -9.64 7.36 -27.75
N LEU A 94 -9.96 7.56 -26.47
CA LEU A 94 -9.72 6.58 -25.41
C LEU A 94 -10.56 5.31 -25.60
N ARG A 95 -11.86 5.44 -25.85
CA ARG A 95 -12.74 4.27 -26.06
C ARG A 95 -12.28 3.43 -27.25
N GLU A 96 -11.83 4.06 -28.33
CA GLU A 96 -11.32 3.35 -29.50
C GLU A 96 -10.03 2.57 -29.17
N LEU A 97 -9.15 3.18 -28.37
CA LEU A 97 -7.93 2.55 -27.91
C LEU A 97 -8.22 1.37 -26.94
N ASP A 98 -9.17 1.53 -26.02
CA ASP A 98 -9.53 0.46 -25.08
C ASP A 98 -10.17 -0.73 -25.79
N ARG A 99 -11.07 -0.48 -26.77
CA ARG A 99 -11.65 -1.54 -27.60
C ARG A 99 -10.60 -2.40 -28.28
N PHE A 100 -9.52 -1.78 -28.75
CA PHE A 100 -8.39 -2.51 -29.34
C PHE A 100 -7.70 -3.40 -28.31
N TYR A 101 -7.43 -2.91 -27.11
CA TYR A 101 -6.77 -3.72 -26.07
C TYR A 101 -7.69 -4.81 -25.54
N ASP A 102 -8.95 -4.51 -25.23
CA ASP A 102 -9.93 -5.46 -24.69
C ASP A 102 -10.12 -6.66 -25.62
N ARG A 103 -10.20 -6.40 -26.94
CA ARG A 103 -10.37 -7.44 -27.97
C ARG A 103 -9.14 -8.34 -28.15
N ASN A 104 -7.95 -7.85 -27.78
CA ASN A 104 -6.68 -8.55 -27.95
C ASN A 104 -6.11 -9.11 -26.63
N THR A 105 -6.82 -8.95 -25.51
CA THR A 105 -6.46 -9.62 -24.27
C THR A 105 -6.79 -11.11 -24.39
N PRO A 106 -5.80 -12.03 -24.36
CA PRO A 106 -6.11 -13.45 -24.29
C PRO A 106 -6.91 -13.70 -23.00
N VAL A 107 -8.11 -14.25 -23.15
CA VAL A 107 -8.88 -14.77 -22.02
C VAL A 107 -8.05 -15.91 -21.43
N SER A 108 -7.40 -15.66 -20.30
CA SER A 108 -6.84 -16.75 -19.49
C SER A 108 -7.98 -17.73 -19.20
N PRO A 109 -7.83 -19.04 -19.49
CA PRO A 109 -8.87 -20.00 -19.20
C PRO A 109 -9.20 -19.97 -17.69
N PRO A 110 -10.45 -20.28 -17.30
CA PRO A 110 -10.82 -20.30 -15.89
C PRO A 110 -9.92 -21.30 -15.18
N SER A 111 -9.12 -20.80 -14.25
CA SER A 111 -8.30 -21.64 -13.39
C SER A 111 -9.24 -22.30 -12.38
N ASP A 112 -9.76 -23.47 -12.75
CA ASP A 112 -10.41 -24.41 -11.84
C ASP A 112 -9.35 -24.95 -10.85
N HIS A 113 -9.01 -24.13 -9.87
CA HIS A 113 -8.25 -24.56 -8.71
C HIS A 113 -9.12 -24.35 -7.47
N ARG A 114 -9.84 -25.43 -7.18
CA ARG A 114 -10.37 -25.84 -5.88
C ARG A 114 -9.79 -25.03 -4.71
N ALA A 115 -10.71 -24.41 -3.98
CA ALA A 115 -10.50 -24.05 -2.58
C ALA A 115 -9.96 -25.28 -1.81
N GLY A 116 -8.70 -25.18 -1.40
CA GLY A 116 -7.96 -26.21 -0.67
C GLY A 116 -7.18 -25.54 0.47
N VAL A 117 -7.93 -25.28 1.54
CA VAL A 117 -7.55 -25.13 2.94
C VAL A 117 -6.11 -25.60 3.29
N ASN A 118 -5.43 -24.78 4.10
CA ASN A 118 -4.17 -25.00 4.83
C ASN A 118 -2.84 -24.75 4.10
N ARG A 119 -2.31 -23.52 4.26
CA ARG A 119 -0.85 -23.35 4.43
C ARG A 119 -0.54 -22.34 5.53
N SER A 120 -0.12 -22.92 6.65
CA SER A 120 0.49 -22.33 7.84
C SER A 120 1.37 -21.12 7.51
N LEU A 121 1.05 -19.97 8.14
CA LEU A 121 1.95 -18.84 8.27
C LEU A 121 3.07 -19.22 9.26
N GLN A 122 4.26 -19.51 8.73
CA GLN A 122 5.49 -19.39 9.52
C GLN A 122 6.18 -18.06 9.16
N PRO A 123 6.46 -17.19 10.13
CA PRO A 123 7.27 -16.00 9.90
C PRO A 123 8.75 -16.40 9.82
N MET A 124 9.38 -16.20 8.66
CA MET A 124 10.84 -16.30 8.55
C MET A 124 11.51 -15.13 9.29
N ALA A 125 12.08 -15.48 10.44
CA ALA A 125 13.37 -15.06 10.98
C ALA A 125 13.98 -13.73 10.50
N LEU A 126 13.87 -12.71 11.35
CA LEU A 126 14.89 -11.66 11.52
C LEU A 126 16.16 -12.31 12.09
N GLN A 127 17.12 -12.66 11.24
CA GLN A 127 18.43 -13.11 11.69
C GLN A 127 19.53 -12.64 10.73
N GLU A 128 19.79 -11.34 10.69
CA GLU A 128 21.04 -10.79 10.19
C GLU A 128 21.31 -9.49 10.95
N MET A 129 22.45 -9.46 11.68
CA MET A 129 23.12 -8.32 12.35
C MET A 129 23.64 -8.67 13.78
N ALA A 130 24.10 -9.90 14.00
CA ALA A 130 24.88 -10.25 15.20
C ALA A 130 26.11 -11.12 14.85
N SER A 131 26.85 -10.74 13.81
CA SER A 131 28.13 -11.40 13.45
C SER A 131 29.07 -10.45 12.74
N ARG A 132 29.38 -9.28 13.33
CA ARG A 132 30.51 -8.44 12.91
C ARG A 132 31.05 -7.60 14.07
N ARG A 133 31.59 -8.24 15.11
CA ARG A 133 32.52 -7.59 16.06
C ARG A 133 33.25 -8.59 16.97
N SER A 134 33.89 -9.57 16.35
CA SER A 134 34.89 -10.41 17.03
C SER A 134 35.99 -10.80 16.04
N SER A 135 37.05 -10.01 15.96
CA SER A 135 38.35 -10.48 15.50
C SER A 135 39.42 -9.85 16.38
N PRO A 136 40.14 -10.64 17.19
CA PRO A 136 41.41 -10.22 17.75
C PRO A 136 42.49 -10.39 16.67
N SER A 137 43.38 -9.41 16.56
CA SER A 137 44.59 -9.49 15.74
C SER A 137 45.78 -9.94 16.62
N PRO A 138 46.81 -10.55 16.01
CA PRO A 138 47.76 -11.49 16.64
C PRO A 138 48.73 -10.88 17.66
#